data_AF-A0A1Y2D3P9-F1
#
_entry.id   AF-A0A1Y2D3P9-F1
#
_cell.length_a   1.000
_cell.length_b   1.000
_cell.length_c   1.000
_cell.angle_alpha   90.00
_cell.angle_beta   90.00
_cell.angle_gamma   90.00
#
_symmetry.space_group_name_H-M   'P 1'
#
loop_
_entity.id
_entity.type
_entity.pdbx_description
1 polymer ?
#
loop_
_entity_poly.entity_id
_entity_poly.type
_entity_poly.pdbx_seq_one_letter_code
_entity_poly.pdbx_strand_id
1 'polypeptide(L)'
;MSLCLPLAGSTACPDFAGLSAFIPANIAAQVTFTSVTEFDNYIKATSDFSVGTSFYNALIGATYNCPGFDGTGFRYYQTANCANFVGQGIGAIADGATTPCNPVGTVMPICTSSINGFITAYAKVFGNTAVCPNGENSLAASIPQPLVGYIASNYFTTGGSCVVGEVAEAQNCGFRTAAEATKFCAADVTNDPCCPKKTTAAAAATNAPQATSQVAPPTTAGTGSSSSSGGISTNTIIYIGAGAGGSLLIIIAIVVYCCCIKKKAPPKSLDEFEKQNIPMQKVGSKANLQGAPMGVSQPPKGSNIHTAMFNYTAQMPDEINTLAGDKVAVKHEYDDGWGFGMNLRTRQEGSFPLDLLDGFGEQQMHHQQQPQQHTRSFPSRFPWSKAATTAATTATSSA
;
A
#
# COMPACT_ATOMS: atom_id res chain seq x y z
N MET A 1 13.11 -4.00 -12.24
CA MET A 1 12.39 -5.14 -12.83
C MET A 1 11.47 -5.70 -11.77
N SER A 2 10.24 -6.06 -12.13
CA SER A 2 9.37 -6.85 -11.26
C SER A 2 9.92 -8.28 -11.13
N LEU A 3 9.67 -8.95 -10.01
CA LEU A 3 10.14 -10.32 -9.79
C LEU A 3 9.12 -11.16 -9.00
N CYS A 4 9.12 -12.47 -9.25
CA CYS A 4 8.43 -13.45 -8.43
C CYS A 4 9.40 -14.00 -7.39
N LEU A 5 9.15 -13.74 -6.11
CA LEU A 5 9.96 -14.25 -5.00
C LEU A 5 9.26 -15.45 -4.36
N PRO A 6 9.79 -16.67 -4.45
CA PRO A 6 9.23 -17.82 -3.75
C PRO A 6 9.26 -17.60 -2.23
N LEU A 7 8.15 -17.86 -1.55
CA LEU A 7 8.03 -17.68 -0.09
C LEU A 7 8.38 -18.94 0.71
N ALA A 8 8.89 -19.97 0.05
CA ALA A 8 9.39 -21.16 0.73
C ALA A 8 10.47 -20.78 1.76
N GLY A 9 10.22 -21.09 3.03
CA GLY A 9 11.11 -20.73 4.14
C GLY A 9 10.93 -19.31 4.68
N SER A 10 9.92 -18.56 4.23
CA SER A 10 9.58 -17.25 4.80
C SER A 10 9.22 -17.39 6.28
N THR A 11 9.85 -16.54 7.09
CA THR A 11 9.61 -16.41 8.53
C THR A 11 8.62 -15.30 8.87
N ALA A 12 8.34 -14.40 7.93
CA ALA A 12 7.30 -13.38 8.08
C ALA A 12 5.94 -13.82 7.51
N CYS A 13 5.95 -14.65 6.46
CA CYS A 13 4.76 -15.13 5.77
C CYS A 13 4.76 -16.67 5.62
N PRO A 14 5.03 -17.45 6.69
CA PRO A 14 5.13 -18.91 6.61
C PRO A 14 3.89 -19.60 6.04
N ASP A 15 2.70 -19.06 6.26
CA ASP A 15 1.46 -19.66 5.75
C ASP A 15 1.34 -19.54 4.22
N PHE A 16 2.16 -18.71 3.58
CA PHE A 16 2.27 -18.58 2.12
C PHE A 16 3.43 -19.36 1.50
N ALA A 17 4.07 -20.30 2.23
CA ALA A 17 5.29 -20.98 1.77
C ALA A 17 5.16 -21.73 0.42
N GLY A 18 3.94 -22.10 0.01
CA GLY A 18 3.65 -22.72 -1.29
C GLY A 18 3.44 -21.74 -2.45
N LEU A 19 3.56 -20.43 -2.21
CA LEU A 19 3.24 -19.36 -3.15
C LEU A 19 4.44 -18.42 -3.33
N SER A 20 4.34 -17.51 -4.30
CA SER A 20 5.33 -16.47 -4.54
C SER A 20 4.77 -15.08 -4.29
N ALA A 21 5.59 -14.19 -3.72
CA ALA A 21 5.31 -12.76 -3.68
C ALA A 21 5.67 -12.12 -5.02
N PHE A 22 4.75 -11.34 -5.60
CA PHE A 22 5.07 -10.48 -6.73
C PHE A 22 5.64 -9.16 -6.19
N ILE A 23 6.88 -8.84 -6.54
CA ILE A 23 7.52 -7.58 -6.13
C ILE A 23 7.48 -6.62 -7.32
N PRO A 24 6.71 -5.52 -7.24
CA PRO A 24 6.64 -4.52 -8.31
C PRO A 24 8.00 -3.87 -8.59
N ALA A 25 8.22 -3.42 -9.82
CA ALA A 25 9.49 -2.82 -10.23
C ALA A 25 9.89 -1.58 -9.41
N ASN A 26 8.92 -0.75 -9.00
CA ASN A 26 9.17 0.42 -8.16
C ASN A 26 9.64 0.04 -6.75
N ILE A 27 9.13 -1.08 -6.22
CA ILE A 27 9.52 -1.61 -4.92
C ILE A 27 10.88 -2.30 -5.02
N ALA A 28 11.09 -3.14 -6.05
CA ALA A 28 12.36 -3.79 -6.33
C ALA A 28 13.52 -2.81 -6.60
N ALA A 29 13.21 -1.60 -7.09
CA ALA A 29 14.19 -0.54 -7.30
C ALA A 29 14.60 0.18 -6.00
N GLN A 30 13.72 0.20 -5.00
CA GLN A 30 13.97 0.86 -3.71
C GLN A 30 14.55 -0.10 -2.67
N VAL A 31 14.15 -1.36 -2.73
CA VAL A 31 14.58 -2.42 -1.83
C VAL A 31 15.02 -3.59 -2.68
N THR A 32 16.29 -3.97 -2.54
CA THR A 32 16.83 -5.15 -3.21
C THR A 32 16.24 -6.39 -2.53
N PHE A 33 15.13 -6.89 -3.06
CA PHE A 33 14.53 -8.16 -2.65
C PHE A 33 15.17 -9.29 -3.44
N THR A 34 16.40 -9.65 -3.07
CA THR A 34 17.12 -10.77 -3.68
C THR A 34 16.94 -12.08 -2.93
N SER A 35 16.36 -12.03 -1.73
CA SER A 35 16.11 -13.21 -0.90
C SER A 35 14.82 -13.12 -0.12
N VAL A 36 14.27 -14.28 0.24
CA VAL A 36 13.12 -14.39 1.17
C VAL A 36 13.42 -13.74 2.53
N THR A 37 14.68 -13.75 2.96
CA THR A 37 15.12 -13.09 4.20
C THR A 37 14.98 -11.57 4.14
N GLU A 38 15.34 -10.94 3.02
CA GLU A 38 15.17 -9.50 2.84
C GLU A 38 13.69 -9.12 2.77
N PHE A 39 12.88 -9.94 2.11
CA PHE A 39 11.43 -9.81 2.11
C PHE A 39 10.84 -9.91 3.52
N ASP A 40 11.26 -10.91 4.30
CA ASP A 40 10.83 -11.06 5.69
C ASP A 40 11.18 -9.84 6.54
N ASN A 41 12.39 -9.31 6.39
CA ASN A 41 12.84 -8.12 7.11
C ASN A 41 11.98 -6.91 6.76
N TYR A 42 11.61 -6.73 5.50
CA TYR A 42 10.72 -5.66 5.07
C TYR A 42 9.31 -5.83 5.65
N ILE A 43 8.73 -7.02 5.55
CA ILE A 43 7.38 -7.29 6.07
C ILE A 43 7.35 -7.04 7.58
N LYS A 44 8.35 -7.51 8.33
CA LYS A 44 8.46 -7.25 9.77
C LYS A 44 8.65 -5.77 10.08
N ALA A 45 9.53 -5.07 9.36
CA ALA A 45 9.78 -3.64 9.58
C ALA A 45 8.56 -2.77 9.28
N THR A 46 7.78 -3.11 8.25
CA THR A 46 6.53 -2.40 7.89
C THR A 46 5.33 -2.83 8.71
N SER A 47 5.46 -3.84 9.56
CA SER A 47 4.43 -4.28 10.51
C SER A 47 4.80 -3.98 11.97
N ASP A 48 5.98 -3.37 12.21
CA ASP A 48 6.43 -2.99 13.54
C ASP A 48 6.02 -1.55 13.88
N PHE A 49 4.93 -1.45 14.63
CA PHE A 49 4.37 -0.19 15.13
C PHE A 49 4.99 0.29 16.45
N SER A 50 6.14 -0.28 16.86
CA SER A 50 6.82 0.17 18.07
C SER A 50 7.24 1.64 17.98
N VAL A 51 7.01 2.38 19.05
CA VAL A 51 7.37 3.81 19.11
C VAL A 51 8.84 3.98 18.75
N GLY A 52 9.10 4.84 17.78
CA GLY A 52 10.44 5.16 17.27
C GLY A 52 10.92 4.31 16.09
N THR A 53 10.17 3.29 15.65
CA THR A 53 10.52 2.55 14.41
C THR A 53 10.26 3.39 13.17
N SER A 54 10.88 3.02 12.04
CA SER A 54 10.73 3.74 10.78
C SER A 54 9.27 3.84 10.34
N PHE A 55 8.50 2.75 10.46
CA PHE A 55 7.10 2.75 10.04
C PHE A 55 6.21 3.52 11.01
N TYR A 56 6.44 3.41 12.32
CA TYR A 56 5.79 4.27 13.31
C TYR A 56 6.03 5.76 13.01
N ASN A 57 7.28 6.14 12.73
CA ASN A 57 7.62 7.52 12.39
C ASN A 57 7.00 8.00 11.08
N ALA A 58 6.84 7.11 10.09
CA ALA A 58 6.09 7.43 8.88
C ALA A 58 4.60 7.70 9.20
N LEU A 59 4.00 6.89 10.09
CA LEU A 59 2.60 7.04 10.49
C LEU A 59 2.33 8.39 11.18
N ILE A 60 3.15 8.73 12.17
CA ILE A 60 2.99 10.01 12.91
C ILE A 60 3.50 11.23 12.14
N GLY A 61 4.36 11.00 11.15
CA GLY A 61 4.99 12.04 10.33
C GLY A 61 4.14 12.50 9.16
N ALA A 62 4.76 13.25 8.25
CA ALA A 62 4.08 13.85 7.09
C ALA A 62 3.51 12.82 6.09
N THR A 63 4.00 11.57 6.12
CA THR A 63 3.61 10.52 5.16
C THR A 63 2.15 10.09 5.34
N TYR A 64 1.72 9.84 6.58
CA TYR A 64 0.34 9.43 6.89
C TYR A 64 -0.39 10.45 7.76
N ASN A 65 0.32 11.38 8.40
CA ASN A 65 -0.23 12.50 9.16
C ASN A 65 -1.19 12.08 10.29
N CYS A 66 -0.75 11.07 11.07
CA CYS A 66 -1.44 10.58 12.26
C CYS A 66 -0.64 10.87 13.54
N PRO A 67 -0.45 12.14 13.93
CA PRO A 67 0.44 12.52 15.04
C PRO A 67 0.01 11.96 16.41
N GLY A 68 -1.26 11.55 16.57
CA GLY A 68 -1.77 10.93 17.80
C GLY A 68 -1.63 9.41 17.83
N PHE A 69 -0.97 8.79 16.85
CA PHE A 69 -0.81 7.34 16.81
C PHE A 69 0.16 6.87 17.90
N ASP A 70 -0.31 5.94 18.72
CA ASP A 70 0.40 5.42 19.90
C ASP A 70 1.04 4.04 19.66
N GLY A 71 0.95 3.52 18.42
CA GLY A 71 1.49 2.21 18.07
C GLY A 71 0.51 1.05 18.30
N THR A 72 -0.77 1.33 18.54
CA THR A 72 -1.82 0.35 18.81
C THR A 72 -3.00 0.44 17.85
N GLY A 73 -3.83 -0.60 17.80
CA GLY A 73 -5.13 -0.60 17.12
C GLY A 73 -5.14 -1.22 15.73
N PHE A 74 -3.99 -1.37 15.06
CA PHE A 74 -3.90 -2.22 13.87
C PHE A 74 -4.02 -3.70 14.23
N ARG A 75 -4.60 -4.48 13.31
CA ARG A 75 -4.88 -5.90 13.49
C ARG A 75 -4.61 -6.65 12.18
N TYR A 76 -3.95 -7.80 12.24
CA TYR A 76 -3.60 -8.65 11.09
C TYR A 76 -2.82 -7.90 9.99
N TYR A 77 -2.00 -6.93 10.38
CA TYR A 77 -1.31 -6.05 9.43
C TYR A 77 -0.22 -6.80 8.66
N GLN A 78 0.56 -7.64 9.35
CA GLN A 78 1.57 -8.47 8.72
C GLN A 78 0.92 -9.47 7.76
N THR A 79 -0.16 -10.12 8.21
CA THR A 79 -0.96 -11.04 7.39
C THR A 79 -1.49 -10.34 6.12
N ALA A 80 -2.01 -9.12 6.25
CA ALA A 80 -2.51 -8.31 5.15
C ALA A 80 -1.39 -7.93 4.16
N ASN A 81 -0.20 -7.57 4.66
CA ASN A 81 0.96 -7.29 3.83
C ASN A 81 1.41 -8.54 3.04
N CYS A 82 1.54 -9.68 3.70
CA CYS A 82 1.86 -10.96 3.04
C CYS A 82 0.84 -11.28 1.94
N ALA A 83 -0.45 -11.19 2.26
CA ALA A 83 -1.55 -11.40 1.32
C ALA A 83 -1.51 -10.43 0.13
N ASN A 84 -1.11 -9.18 0.35
CA ASN A 84 -1.05 -8.19 -0.72
C ASN A 84 -0.03 -8.57 -1.80
N PHE A 85 1.20 -8.89 -1.39
CA PHE A 85 2.26 -9.27 -2.32
C PHE A 85 1.96 -10.58 -3.06
N VAL A 86 1.33 -11.55 -2.39
CA VAL A 86 0.94 -12.82 -3.02
C VAL A 86 -0.24 -12.62 -3.96
N GLY A 87 -1.28 -11.92 -3.51
CA GLY A 87 -2.49 -11.63 -4.28
C GLY A 87 -2.20 -10.88 -5.57
N GLN A 88 -1.27 -9.92 -5.54
CA GLN A 88 -0.82 -9.19 -6.72
C GLN A 88 -0.18 -10.12 -7.77
N GLY A 89 0.44 -11.22 -7.34
CA GLY A 89 1.08 -12.21 -8.21
C GLY A 89 0.13 -13.20 -8.87
N ILE A 90 -1.16 -13.21 -8.52
CA ILE A 90 -2.15 -14.14 -9.08
C ILE A 90 -2.47 -13.72 -10.52
N GLY A 91 -1.99 -14.50 -11.47
CA GLY A 91 -2.13 -14.21 -12.91
C GLY A 91 -1.18 -13.13 -13.44
N ALA A 92 -0.36 -12.50 -12.58
CA ALA A 92 0.62 -11.50 -12.99
C ALA A 92 1.95 -12.15 -13.37
N ILE A 93 2.50 -11.75 -14.53
CA ILE A 93 3.78 -12.22 -15.05
C ILE A 93 4.85 -11.19 -14.72
N ALA A 94 5.90 -11.60 -14.01
CA ALA A 94 7.04 -10.74 -13.71
C ALA A 94 7.95 -10.53 -14.95
N ASP A 95 8.81 -9.53 -14.89
CA ASP A 95 9.68 -9.18 -16.01
C ASP A 95 10.61 -10.35 -16.38
N GLY A 96 10.59 -10.73 -17.67
CA GLY A 96 11.37 -11.86 -18.16
C GLY A 96 10.81 -13.24 -17.80
N ALA A 97 9.69 -13.33 -17.07
CA ALA A 97 8.99 -14.58 -16.83
C ALA A 97 8.01 -14.90 -17.98
N THR A 98 7.76 -16.18 -18.21
CA THR A 98 6.75 -16.67 -19.18
C THR A 98 5.50 -17.22 -18.49
N THR A 99 5.54 -17.38 -17.18
CA THR A 99 4.45 -17.87 -16.33
C THR A 99 4.13 -16.86 -15.24
N PRO A 100 2.88 -16.78 -14.76
CA PRO A 100 2.55 -15.90 -13.67
C PRO A 100 3.22 -16.35 -12.37
N CYS A 101 3.46 -15.42 -11.43
CA CYS A 101 4.05 -15.75 -10.13
C CYS A 101 3.22 -16.77 -9.35
N ASN A 102 1.91 -16.61 -9.42
CA ASN A 102 0.94 -17.59 -8.93
C ASN A 102 -0.09 -17.87 -10.05
N PRO A 103 -0.45 -19.14 -10.31
CA PRO A 103 -1.45 -19.48 -11.31
C PRO A 103 -2.79 -18.77 -11.12
N VAL A 104 -3.51 -18.52 -12.21
CA VAL A 104 -4.90 -18.03 -12.15
C VAL A 104 -5.77 -19.04 -11.39
N GLY A 105 -6.62 -18.55 -10.48
CA GLY A 105 -7.44 -19.40 -9.61
C GLY A 105 -6.75 -19.85 -8.32
N THR A 106 -5.52 -19.39 -8.07
CA THR A 106 -4.88 -19.55 -6.76
C THR A 106 -5.78 -18.95 -5.66
N VAL A 107 -6.01 -19.72 -4.60
CA VAL A 107 -6.69 -19.27 -3.39
C VAL A 107 -5.66 -19.24 -2.25
N MET A 108 -5.50 -18.08 -1.63
CA MET A 108 -4.62 -17.88 -0.48
C MET A 108 -5.20 -18.57 0.77
N PRO A 109 -4.37 -19.20 1.60
CA PRO A 109 -4.83 -20.01 2.73
C PRO A 109 -5.39 -19.18 3.89
N ILE A 110 -5.18 -17.87 3.91
CA ILE A 110 -5.68 -16.97 4.95
C ILE A 110 -7.20 -16.85 4.91
N CYS A 111 -7.81 -16.81 6.09
CA CYS A 111 -9.24 -16.59 6.25
C CYS A 111 -9.66 -15.21 5.75
N THR A 112 -10.74 -15.16 4.97
CA THR A 112 -11.42 -13.90 4.60
C THR A 112 -11.75 -13.05 5.82
N SER A 113 -12.08 -13.67 6.97
CA SER A 113 -12.34 -12.99 8.23
C SER A 113 -11.12 -12.25 8.80
N SER A 114 -9.90 -12.76 8.60
CA SER A 114 -8.68 -12.09 9.06
C SER A 114 -8.44 -10.82 8.24
N ILE A 115 -8.65 -10.86 6.93
CA ILE A 115 -8.51 -9.70 6.05
C ILE A 115 -9.60 -8.66 6.33
N ASN A 116 -10.85 -9.09 6.56
CA ASN A 116 -11.90 -8.19 7.03
C ASN A 116 -11.58 -7.56 8.40
N GLY A 117 -10.97 -8.34 9.30
CA GLY A 117 -10.47 -7.85 10.57
C GLY A 117 -9.41 -6.77 10.41
N PHE A 118 -8.48 -6.96 9.47
CA PHE A 118 -7.51 -5.95 9.07
C PHE A 118 -8.18 -4.68 8.54
N ILE A 119 -9.04 -4.78 7.51
CA ILE A 119 -9.71 -3.62 6.90
C ILE A 119 -10.49 -2.83 7.96
N THR A 120 -11.18 -3.52 8.85
CA THR A 120 -11.95 -2.89 9.94
C THR A 120 -11.06 -2.18 10.95
N ALA A 121 -9.97 -2.82 11.39
CA ALA A 121 -9.03 -2.23 12.33
C ALA A 121 -8.29 -1.03 11.73
N TYR A 122 -7.87 -1.15 10.48
CA TYR A 122 -7.22 -0.11 9.71
C TYR A 122 -8.10 1.14 9.60
N ALA A 123 -9.35 0.98 9.17
CA ALA A 123 -10.31 2.07 9.09
C ALA A 123 -10.60 2.72 10.46
N LYS A 124 -10.56 1.96 11.57
CA LYS A 124 -10.73 2.52 12.92
C LYS A 124 -9.58 3.42 13.35
N VAL A 125 -8.33 3.06 13.01
CA VAL A 125 -7.16 3.87 13.32
C VAL A 125 -7.22 5.18 12.54
N PHE A 126 -7.38 5.10 11.22
CA PHE A 126 -7.41 6.30 10.36
C PHE A 126 -8.69 7.13 10.51
N GLY A 127 -9.80 6.53 10.92
CA GLY A 127 -11.06 7.24 11.20
C GLY A 127 -11.11 7.92 12.57
N ASN A 128 -10.13 7.69 13.45
CA ASN A 128 -10.09 8.32 14.76
C ASN A 128 -9.44 9.71 14.66
N THR A 129 -10.24 10.77 14.73
CA THR A 129 -9.76 12.16 14.61
C THR A 129 -8.81 12.61 15.72
N ALA A 130 -8.77 11.91 16.86
CA ALA A 130 -7.76 12.15 17.89
C ALA A 130 -6.39 11.55 17.52
N VAL A 131 -6.36 10.53 16.66
CA VAL A 131 -5.15 9.83 16.19
C VAL A 131 -4.69 10.42 14.85
N CYS A 132 -5.61 10.51 13.89
CA CYS A 132 -5.43 11.05 12.54
C CYS A 132 -6.40 12.22 12.33
N PRO A 133 -6.03 13.47 12.67
CA PRO A 133 -6.93 14.63 12.61
C PRO A 133 -7.51 14.92 11.22
N ASN A 134 -6.75 14.60 10.18
CA ASN A 134 -7.15 14.78 8.78
C ASN A 134 -7.72 13.49 8.15
N GLY A 135 -7.92 12.44 8.96
CA GLY A 135 -8.39 11.15 8.49
C GLY A 135 -7.38 10.38 7.62
N GLU A 136 -7.91 9.48 6.81
CA GLU A 136 -7.15 8.67 5.85
C GLU A 136 -6.73 9.51 4.63
N ASN A 137 -5.45 9.45 4.25
CA ASN A 137 -4.95 10.04 3.01
C ASN A 137 -4.88 9.00 1.87
N SER A 138 -4.56 9.42 0.64
CA SER A 138 -4.51 8.52 -0.52
C SER A 138 -3.51 7.36 -0.37
N LEU A 139 -2.38 7.60 0.30
CA LEU A 139 -1.39 6.56 0.58
C LEU A 139 -1.95 5.53 1.57
N ALA A 140 -2.58 6.00 2.65
CA ALA A 140 -3.25 5.15 3.62
C ALA A 140 -4.37 4.33 2.98
N ALA A 141 -5.19 4.95 2.13
CA ALA A 141 -6.28 4.29 1.43
C ALA A 141 -5.78 3.18 0.51
N SER A 142 -4.60 3.35 -0.12
CA SER A 142 -4.06 2.37 -1.08
C SER A 142 -3.67 1.02 -0.47
N ILE A 143 -3.50 0.94 0.85
CA ILE A 143 -3.11 -0.31 1.53
C ILE A 143 -4.27 -1.34 1.57
N PRO A 144 -5.49 -1.01 2.06
CA PRO A 144 -6.60 -1.96 2.07
C PRO A 144 -7.25 -2.18 0.69
N GLN A 145 -7.12 -1.28 -0.28
CA GLN A 145 -7.85 -1.38 -1.57
C GLN A 145 -7.61 -2.70 -2.33
N PRO A 146 -6.35 -3.17 -2.54
CA PRO A 146 -6.12 -4.42 -3.26
C PRO A 146 -6.76 -5.61 -2.55
N LEU A 147 -6.71 -5.63 -1.22
CA LEU A 147 -7.28 -6.70 -0.39
C LEU A 147 -8.80 -6.76 -0.49
N VAL A 148 -9.48 -5.61 -0.58
CA VAL A 148 -10.93 -5.55 -0.87
C VAL A 148 -11.23 -6.18 -2.24
N GLY A 149 -10.41 -5.87 -3.26
CA GLY A 149 -10.50 -6.50 -4.57
C GLY A 149 -10.32 -8.02 -4.50
N TYR A 150 -9.32 -8.50 -3.77
CA TYR A 150 -9.05 -9.92 -3.59
C TYR A 150 -10.17 -10.66 -2.86
N ILE A 151 -10.83 -10.01 -1.89
CA ILE A 151 -12.05 -10.55 -1.27
C ILE A 151 -13.16 -10.70 -2.32
N ALA A 152 -13.42 -9.66 -3.12
CA ALA A 152 -14.45 -9.71 -4.16
C ALA A 152 -14.17 -10.77 -5.24
N SER A 153 -12.90 -11.06 -5.49
CA SER A 153 -12.45 -12.12 -6.41
C SER A 153 -12.35 -13.51 -5.77
N ASN A 154 -12.73 -13.68 -4.50
CA ASN A 154 -12.64 -14.95 -3.75
C ASN A 154 -11.21 -15.54 -3.69
N TYR A 155 -10.20 -14.68 -3.58
CA TYR A 155 -8.80 -15.12 -3.48
C TYR A 155 -8.43 -15.60 -2.06
N PHE A 156 -9.34 -15.51 -1.09
CA PHE A 156 -9.11 -15.97 0.28
C PHE A 156 -9.94 -17.20 0.62
N THR A 157 -9.38 -18.08 1.45
CA THR A 157 -10.06 -19.29 1.89
C THR A 157 -11.18 -18.96 2.89
N THR A 158 -12.27 -19.69 2.81
CA THR A 158 -13.41 -19.59 3.74
C THR A 158 -13.63 -20.91 4.49
N GLY A 159 -14.27 -20.85 5.66
CA GLY A 159 -14.59 -22.04 6.46
C GLY A 159 -13.47 -22.50 7.41
N GLY A 160 -13.54 -23.74 7.88
CA GLY A 160 -12.67 -24.24 8.95
C GLY A 160 -11.25 -24.62 8.53
N SER A 161 -10.92 -24.55 7.23
CA SER A 161 -9.60 -24.92 6.68
C SER A 161 -8.67 -23.73 6.43
N CYS A 162 -9.13 -22.50 6.67
CA CYS A 162 -8.32 -21.31 6.49
C CYS A 162 -7.48 -20.98 7.73
N VAL A 163 -6.40 -20.23 7.51
CA VAL A 163 -5.49 -19.77 8.56
C VAL A 163 -5.94 -18.42 9.11
N VAL A 164 -6.10 -18.33 10.44
CA VAL A 164 -6.53 -17.10 11.12
C VAL A 164 -5.31 -16.24 11.48
N GLY A 165 -4.82 -15.49 10.48
CA GLY A 165 -3.64 -14.64 10.66
C GLY A 165 -2.33 -15.43 10.63
N GLU A 166 -1.25 -14.79 10.21
CA GLU A 166 0.10 -15.36 10.26
C GLU A 166 0.50 -15.72 11.69
N VAL A 167 1.32 -16.76 11.85
CA VAL A 167 1.73 -17.31 13.15
C VAL A 167 2.22 -16.23 14.14
N ALA A 168 2.94 -15.22 13.65
CA ALA A 168 3.45 -14.12 14.47
C ALA A 168 2.35 -13.25 15.09
N GLU A 169 1.23 -13.07 14.40
CA GLU A 169 0.10 -12.26 14.86
C GLU A 169 -1.02 -13.10 15.48
N ALA A 170 -1.10 -14.39 15.13
CA ALA A 170 -2.15 -15.31 15.59
C ALA A 170 -2.24 -15.41 17.12
N GLN A 171 -1.09 -15.34 17.82
CA GLN A 171 -1.02 -15.42 19.29
C GLN A 171 -1.78 -14.29 20.00
N ASN A 172 -1.86 -13.12 19.36
CA ASN A 172 -2.52 -11.93 19.88
C ASN A 172 -3.73 -11.55 19.02
N CYS A 173 -4.35 -12.52 18.35
CA CYS A 173 -5.52 -12.28 17.49
C CYS A 173 -5.35 -11.19 16.46
N GLY A 174 -4.17 -11.09 15.85
CA GLY A 174 -3.86 -10.04 14.88
C GLY A 174 -3.28 -8.78 15.49
N PHE A 175 -3.41 -8.56 16.79
CA PHE A 175 -2.90 -7.35 17.44
C PHE A 175 -1.42 -7.47 17.78
N ARG A 176 -0.76 -6.33 17.93
CA ARG A 176 0.65 -6.28 18.31
C ARG A 176 0.87 -6.83 19.72
N THR A 177 -0.02 -6.52 20.66
CA THR A 177 0.12 -6.91 22.06
C THR A 177 -1.03 -7.78 22.58
N ALA A 178 -0.72 -8.65 23.54
CA ALA A 178 -1.73 -9.45 24.25
C ALA A 178 -2.74 -8.57 25.01
N ALA A 179 -2.34 -7.36 25.42
CA ALA A 179 -3.22 -6.41 26.10
C ALA A 179 -4.32 -5.87 25.17
N GLU A 180 -3.96 -5.54 23.92
CA GLU A 180 -4.94 -5.16 22.89
C GLU A 180 -5.89 -6.30 22.58
N ALA A 181 -5.35 -7.51 22.38
CA ALA A 181 -6.14 -8.71 22.12
C ALA A 181 -7.15 -8.97 23.26
N THR A 182 -6.71 -8.87 24.50
CA THR A 182 -7.56 -9.04 25.69
C THR A 182 -8.67 -8.00 25.74
N LYS A 183 -8.33 -6.72 25.51
CA LYS A 183 -9.31 -5.62 25.50
C LYS A 183 -10.33 -5.80 24.37
N PHE A 184 -9.87 -6.20 23.18
CA PHE A 184 -10.74 -6.51 22.05
C PHE A 184 -11.69 -7.66 22.38
N CYS A 185 -11.18 -8.81 22.85
CA CYS A 185 -12.00 -9.98 23.16
C CYS A 185 -12.93 -9.80 24.36
N ALA A 186 -12.62 -8.88 25.28
CA ALA A 186 -13.51 -8.52 26.37
C ALA A 186 -14.77 -7.78 25.89
N ALA A 187 -14.69 -7.02 24.79
CA ALA A 187 -15.71 -6.10 24.29
C ALA A 187 -16.95 -6.75 23.63
N ASP A 188 -17.33 -7.94 24.08
CA ASP A 188 -18.50 -8.72 23.61
C ASP A 188 -18.49 -9.07 22.10
N VAL A 189 -17.30 -9.31 21.56
CA VAL A 189 -17.09 -9.88 20.21
C VAL A 189 -17.35 -11.39 20.23
N THR A 190 -18.63 -11.76 20.35
CA THR A 190 -19.09 -13.16 20.48
C THR A 190 -18.79 -14.05 19.27
N ASN A 191 -18.47 -13.45 18.11
CA ASN A 191 -18.30 -14.16 16.83
C ASN A 191 -16.91 -14.03 16.22
N ASP A 192 -15.94 -13.42 16.90
CA ASP A 192 -14.58 -13.35 16.36
C ASP A 192 -13.89 -14.73 16.49
N PRO A 193 -13.44 -15.35 15.39
CA PRO A 193 -12.87 -16.71 15.42
C PRO A 193 -11.62 -16.83 16.30
N CYS A 194 -10.92 -15.73 16.56
CA CYS A 194 -9.73 -15.75 17.39
C CYS A 194 -10.03 -15.59 18.88
N CYS A 195 -11.12 -14.93 19.24
CA CYS A 195 -11.42 -14.72 20.65
C CYS A 195 -11.85 -16.04 21.31
N PRO A 196 -11.29 -16.38 22.49
CA PRO A 196 -11.79 -17.52 23.24
C PRO A 196 -13.27 -17.29 23.50
N LYS A 197 -14.11 -18.27 23.13
CA LYS A 197 -15.53 -18.20 23.45
C LYS A 197 -15.65 -17.93 24.94
N LYS A 198 -16.40 -16.88 25.32
CA LYS A 198 -16.87 -16.72 26.70
C LYS A 198 -17.77 -17.90 27.00
N THR A 199 -17.18 -19.04 27.35
CA THR A 199 -17.89 -20.05 28.10
C THR A 199 -18.34 -19.33 29.35
N THR A 200 -19.65 -19.32 29.60
CA THR A 200 -20.23 -18.82 30.83
C THR A 200 -19.67 -19.65 31.99
N ALA A 201 -18.46 -19.32 32.43
CA ALA A 201 -17.84 -19.83 33.64
C ALA A 201 -18.47 -19.16 34.87
N ALA A 202 -19.80 -19.23 34.95
CA ALA A 202 -20.61 -18.94 36.14
C ALA A 202 -21.26 -20.21 36.69
N ALA A 203 -20.75 -21.39 36.33
CA ALA A 203 -21.19 -22.68 36.88
C ALA A 203 -20.01 -23.64 37.07
N ALA A 204 -18.98 -23.22 37.81
CA ALA A 204 -18.00 -24.13 38.41
C ALA A 204 -17.30 -23.47 39.62
N ALA A 205 -18.09 -22.83 40.49
CA ALA A 205 -17.65 -22.41 41.82
C ALA A 205 -18.64 -22.97 42.84
N THR A 206 -18.66 -24.29 43.00
CA THR A 206 -19.11 -24.99 44.22
C THR A 206 -18.85 -26.48 44.02
N ASN A 207 -17.76 -26.94 44.61
CA ASN A 207 -17.59 -28.21 45.32
C ASN A 207 -16.10 -28.57 45.33
N ALA A 208 -15.38 -27.93 46.25
CA ALA A 208 -14.22 -28.54 46.84
C ALA A 208 -14.67 -29.78 47.64
N PRO A 209 -13.86 -30.85 47.65
CA PRO A 209 -13.52 -31.45 48.93
C PRO A 209 -12.02 -31.39 49.20
N GLN A 210 -11.69 -30.89 50.39
CA GLN A 210 -10.43 -31.15 51.10
C GLN A 210 -10.26 -32.64 51.41
N ALA A 211 -9.02 -33.15 51.33
CA ALA A 211 -8.42 -34.14 52.24
C ALA A 211 -6.92 -34.33 51.85
N THR A 212 -5.95 -33.76 52.58
CA THR A 212 -5.20 -34.33 53.74
C THR A 212 -4.37 -35.60 53.47
N SER A 213 -3.07 -35.39 53.27
CA SER A 213 -1.89 -36.04 53.91
C SER A 213 -2.03 -37.41 54.63
N GLN A 214 -1.22 -38.42 54.23
CA GLN A 214 -0.14 -39.08 55.03
C GLN A 214 0.26 -40.51 54.52
N VAL A 215 1.59 -40.68 54.25
CA VAL A 215 2.57 -41.72 54.72
C VAL A 215 2.19 -43.23 54.64
N ALA A 216 2.94 -44.18 53.99
CA ALA A 216 4.20 -44.84 54.42
C ALA A 216 4.78 -45.87 53.36
N PRO A 217 5.99 -46.49 53.53
CA PRO A 217 6.95 -46.98 52.47
C PRO A 217 7.29 -48.52 52.54
N PRO A 218 8.49 -49.08 52.15
CA PRO A 218 9.47 -48.88 51.04
C PRO A 218 9.87 -50.19 50.26
N THR A 219 10.61 -50.10 49.13
CA THR A 219 11.69 -51.08 48.80
C THR A 219 12.77 -50.51 47.85
N THR A 220 14.02 -50.83 48.23
CA THR A 220 15.40 -50.58 47.76
C THR A 220 15.67 -50.94 46.27
N ALA A 221 16.70 -50.52 45.50
CA ALA A 221 18.08 -50.08 45.79
C ALA A 221 18.80 -49.44 44.55
N GLY A 222 19.85 -48.64 44.83
CA GLY A 222 21.10 -48.46 44.03
C GLY A 222 21.07 -47.46 42.86
N THR A 223 22.05 -46.59 42.57
CA THR A 223 23.41 -46.36 43.07
C THR A 223 23.90 -45.01 42.50
N GLY A 224 24.73 -44.25 43.25
CA GLY A 224 25.71 -43.31 42.67
C GLY A 224 25.56 -41.84 43.06
N SER A 225 26.19 -41.44 44.16
CA SER A 225 26.43 -40.03 44.52
C SER A 225 27.87 -39.64 44.15
N SER A 226 28.05 -38.40 43.68
CA SER A 226 29.25 -37.61 43.99
C SER A 226 28.93 -36.12 43.94
N SER A 227 29.07 -35.50 45.10
CA SER A 227 29.01 -34.09 45.44
C SER A 227 30.14 -33.26 44.81
N SER A 228 29.86 -31.99 44.48
CA SER A 228 30.84 -30.91 44.66
C SER A 228 30.16 -29.59 45.03
N SER A 229 30.64 -29.05 46.14
CA SER A 229 30.27 -27.79 46.78
C SER A 229 31.50 -26.89 46.81
N GLY A 230 31.31 -25.59 46.62
CA GLY A 230 32.33 -24.54 46.81
C GLY A 230 32.47 -23.67 45.55
N GLY A 231 32.53 -22.35 45.61
CA GLY A 231 32.57 -21.42 46.73
C GLY A 231 32.44 -20.00 46.17
N ILE A 232 31.98 -19.09 47.02
CA ILE A 232 31.82 -17.66 46.76
C ILE A 232 33.20 -17.00 46.75
N SER A 233 33.54 -16.31 45.66
CA SER A 233 34.68 -15.41 45.58
C SER A 233 34.19 -13.97 45.54
N THR A 234 34.38 -13.28 46.65
CA THR A 234 34.35 -11.83 46.82
C THR A 234 35.14 -11.13 45.73
N ASN A 235 34.56 -10.10 45.11
CA ASN A 235 35.28 -8.95 44.56
C ASN A 235 34.33 -7.75 44.47
N THR A 236 34.23 -7.04 45.58
CA THR A 236 33.72 -5.68 45.70
C THR A 236 34.79 -4.71 45.20
N ILE A 237 34.52 -3.94 44.14
CA ILE A 237 35.13 -2.62 43.94
C ILE A 237 34.07 -1.64 43.42
N ILE A 238 33.82 -0.62 44.23
CA ILE A 238 32.95 0.53 44.00
C ILE A 238 33.75 1.58 43.22
N TYR A 239 33.18 2.14 42.14
CA TYR A 239 33.62 3.42 41.58
C TYR A 239 32.47 4.43 41.66
N ILE A 240 32.50 5.25 42.72
CA ILE A 240 31.85 6.57 42.75
C ILE A 240 32.98 7.58 42.59
N GLY A 241 32.97 8.36 41.51
CA GLY A 241 33.99 9.38 41.30
C GLY A 241 33.84 10.18 40.02
N ALA A 242 33.25 11.38 40.16
CA ALA A 242 33.45 12.57 39.34
C ALA A 242 33.06 12.54 37.86
N GLY A 243 31.82 12.96 37.58
CA GLY A 243 31.35 13.34 36.24
C GLY A 243 30.47 14.58 36.22
N ALA A 244 30.64 15.52 37.16
CA ALA A 244 29.83 16.75 37.23
C ALA A 244 30.33 17.89 36.31
N GLY A 245 31.41 17.68 35.54
CA GLY A 245 31.97 18.70 34.63
C GLY A 245 31.47 18.62 33.18
N GLY A 246 31.08 17.43 32.69
CA GLY A 246 30.69 17.23 31.29
C GLY A 246 29.26 17.67 31.00
N SER A 247 28.35 17.46 31.96
CA SER A 247 26.92 17.75 31.80
C SER A 247 26.66 19.25 31.68
N LEU A 248 27.42 20.07 32.39
CA LEU A 248 27.26 21.53 32.35
C LEU A 248 27.78 22.12 31.02
N LEU A 249 28.86 21.57 30.46
CA LEU A 249 29.39 22.00 29.16
C LEU A 249 28.48 21.58 27.99
N ILE A 250 27.85 20.41 28.07
CA ILE A 250 26.87 19.94 27.08
C ILE A 250 25.58 20.78 27.16
N ILE A 251 25.11 21.13 28.35
CA ILE A 251 23.94 22.00 28.53
C ILE A 251 24.23 23.42 28.03
N ILE A 252 25.43 23.97 28.29
CA ILE A 252 25.83 25.29 27.75
C ILE A 252 25.95 25.25 26.23
N ALA A 253 26.50 24.18 25.65
CA ALA A 253 26.57 24.01 24.20
C ALA A 253 25.17 23.92 23.55
N ILE A 254 24.23 23.21 24.19
CA ILE A 254 22.83 23.11 23.74
C ILE A 254 22.12 24.47 23.85
N VAL A 255 22.31 25.23 24.94
CA VAL A 255 21.72 26.56 25.10
C VAL A 255 22.29 27.55 24.10
N VAL A 256 23.61 27.54 23.85
CA VAL A 256 24.24 28.38 22.82
C VAL A 256 23.77 27.98 21.42
N TYR A 257 23.67 26.68 21.13
CA TYR A 257 23.11 26.17 19.87
C TYR A 257 21.66 26.64 19.68
N CYS A 258 20.79 26.49 20.68
CA CYS A 258 19.40 26.96 20.64
C CYS A 258 19.27 28.49 20.53
N CYS A 259 20.16 29.26 21.17
CA CYS A 259 20.17 30.72 21.07
C CYS A 259 20.72 31.23 19.72
N CYS A 260 21.63 30.50 19.08
CA CYS A 260 22.17 30.83 17.76
C CYS A 260 21.19 30.49 16.62
N ILE A 261 20.33 29.48 16.78
CA ILE A 261 19.34 29.09 15.74
C ILE A 261 18.13 30.04 15.75
N LYS A 262 17.82 30.67 16.89
CA LYS A 262 16.74 31.68 17.00
C LYS A 262 17.05 33.04 16.35
N LYS A 263 18.19 33.21 15.66
CA LYS A 263 18.52 34.43 14.91
C LYS A 263 18.18 34.39 13.42
N LYS A 264 17.46 33.39 12.92
CA LYS A 264 16.84 33.50 11.59
C LYS A 264 15.45 34.09 11.71
N ALA A 265 15.30 35.29 11.13
CA ALA A 265 14.13 36.15 11.18
C ALA A 265 12.84 35.45 10.72
N PRO A 266 11.65 35.91 11.19
CA PRO A 266 10.36 35.41 10.71
C PRO A 266 10.16 35.78 9.23
N PRO A 267 9.56 34.89 8.41
CA PRO A 267 9.08 35.27 7.08
C PRO A 267 7.95 36.29 7.23
N LYS A 268 8.02 37.34 6.41
CA LYS A 268 7.03 38.40 6.32
C LYS A 268 5.69 37.84 5.82
N SER A 269 4.62 38.38 6.39
CA SER A 269 3.21 38.18 6.10
C SER A 269 2.89 37.97 4.62
N LEU A 270 2.10 36.92 4.33
CA LEU A 270 1.29 36.81 3.12
C LEU A 270 -0.01 37.60 3.31
N ASP A 271 0.11 38.91 3.41
CA ASP A 271 -0.93 39.85 3.00
C ASP A 271 -0.41 40.45 1.70
N GLU A 272 -0.91 39.98 0.56
CA GLU A 272 -1.08 40.72 -0.72
C GLU A 272 -1.24 39.71 -1.89
N PHE A 273 -2.37 38.99 -1.95
CA PHE A 273 -2.96 38.62 -3.24
C PHE A 273 -4.49 38.50 -3.12
N GLU A 274 -5.08 39.49 -2.46
CA GLU A 274 -6.49 39.80 -2.63
C GLU A 274 -6.61 41.14 -3.34
N LYS A 275 -6.97 41.09 -4.63
CA LYS A 275 -7.82 42.06 -5.32
C LYS A 275 -7.98 41.64 -6.78
N GLN A 276 -9.09 40.98 -7.08
CA GLN A 276 -10.05 41.53 -8.04
C GLN A 276 -11.42 40.88 -7.83
N ASN A 277 -12.33 41.72 -7.32
CA ASN A 277 -13.75 41.47 -7.08
C ASN A 277 -14.50 41.03 -8.35
N ILE A 278 -15.49 40.13 -8.19
CA ILE A 278 -16.88 40.19 -8.75
C ILE A 278 -17.72 39.13 -7.98
N PRO A 279 -19.01 39.38 -7.66
CA PRO A 279 -19.66 38.90 -6.44
C PRO A 279 -20.31 37.51 -6.57
N MET A 280 -20.24 36.71 -5.49
CA MET A 280 -21.09 35.55 -5.31
C MET A 280 -22.53 35.99 -5.01
N GLN A 281 -23.46 35.71 -5.93
CA GLN A 281 -24.89 35.81 -5.67
C GLN A 281 -25.50 34.41 -5.54
N LYS A 282 -26.06 34.18 -4.35
CA LYS A 282 -26.77 33.01 -3.86
C LYS A 282 -28.15 32.88 -4.52
N VAL A 283 -28.42 31.82 -5.31
CA VAL A 283 -29.76 31.27 -5.61
C VAL A 283 -29.53 29.81 -6.05
N GLY A 284 -30.10 28.75 -5.49
CA GLY A 284 -31.52 28.51 -5.25
C GLY A 284 -32.09 27.69 -6.42
N SER A 285 -32.71 26.56 -6.11
CA SER A 285 -33.16 25.52 -7.04
C SER A 285 -34.26 25.94 -8.04
N LYS A 286 -34.31 25.19 -9.16
CA LYS A 286 -35.46 24.83 -10.03
C LYS A 286 -35.70 25.59 -11.36
N ALA A 287 -35.81 24.74 -12.41
CA ALA A 287 -36.70 24.78 -13.58
C ALA A 287 -36.40 25.67 -14.82
N ASN A 288 -36.02 24.98 -15.91
CA ASN A 288 -36.71 24.86 -17.20
C ASN A 288 -36.85 26.07 -18.18
N LEU A 289 -36.19 25.88 -19.34
CA LEU A 289 -36.60 26.15 -20.74
C LEU A 289 -36.63 27.57 -21.37
N GLN A 290 -36.03 27.59 -22.58
CA GLN A 290 -36.14 28.50 -23.75
C GLN A 290 -35.31 29.80 -23.84
N GLY A 291 -34.41 29.81 -24.86
CA GLY A 291 -34.25 30.94 -25.78
C GLY A 291 -32.85 31.55 -25.90
N ALA A 292 -31.99 30.97 -26.76
CA ALA A 292 -30.83 31.66 -27.36
C ALA A 292 -31.32 32.71 -28.39
N PRO A 293 -30.52 33.74 -28.78
CA PRO A 293 -29.44 33.49 -29.74
C PRO A 293 -28.21 34.41 -29.54
N MET A 294 -27.00 33.92 -29.81
CA MET A 294 -25.94 34.72 -30.45
C MET A 294 -24.86 33.82 -31.05
N GLY A 295 -24.62 34.01 -32.36
CA GLY A 295 -23.27 34.10 -32.92
C GLY A 295 -22.51 32.80 -33.19
N VAL A 296 -22.88 32.11 -34.27
CA VAL A 296 -22.10 31.03 -34.90
C VAL A 296 -20.87 31.60 -35.60
N SER A 297 -19.67 31.16 -35.19
CA SER A 297 -18.58 30.85 -36.12
C SER A 297 -18.50 29.32 -36.26
N GLN A 298 -18.20 28.88 -37.48
CA GLN A 298 -18.63 27.62 -38.10
C GLN A 298 -18.15 26.29 -37.45
N PRO A 299 -18.90 25.19 -37.69
CA PRO A 299 -18.56 23.84 -37.25
C PRO A 299 -17.68 23.08 -38.27
N PRO A 300 -16.70 22.28 -37.80
CA PRO A 300 -16.36 21.03 -38.49
C PRO A 300 -16.16 19.89 -37.47
N LYS A 301 -17.01 18.85 -37.51
CA LYS A 301 -16.71 17.55 -38.15
C LYS A 301 -15.77 16.66 -37.35
N GLY A 302 -16.37 15.64 -36.74
CA GLY A 302 -15.68 14.55 -36.05
C GLY A 302 -16.01 14.61 -34.57
N SER A 303 -16.66 13.58 -34.03
CA SER A 303 -16.76 13.43 -32.59
C SER A 303 -15.34 13.30 -32.03
N ASN A 304 -14.81 14.34 -31.39
CA ASN A 304 -13.61 14.25 -30.52
C ASN A 304 -13.94 13.45 -29.25
N ILE A 305 -14.73 12.39 -29.39
CA ILE A 305 -15.14 11.48 -28.36
C ILE A 305 -14.39 10.20 -28.64
N HIS A 306 -13.44 9.93 -27.77
CA HIS A 306 -12.58 8.77 -27.84
C HIS A 306 -12.97 7.78 -26.76
N THR A 307 -12.62 6.52 -26.96
CA THR A 307 -12.80 5.45 -25.99
C THR A 307 -11.54 5.29 -25.18
N ALA A 308 -11.65 5.36 -23.86
CA ALA A 308 -10.56 4.96 -22.97
C ALA A 308 -10.29 3.46 -23.16
N MET A 309 -9.07 3.08 -23.53
CA MET A 309 -8.64 1.70 -23.69
C MET A 309 -8.19 1.06 -22.37
N PHE A 310 -7.80 1.89 -21.40
CA PHE A 310 -7.30 1.48 -20.10
C PHE A 310 -8.02 2.22 -18.97
N ASN A 311 -7.93 1.66 -17.77
CA ASN A 311 -8.36 2.34 -16.56
C ASN A 311 -7.29 3.36 -16.16
N TYR A 312 -7.70 4.57 -15.83
CA TYR A 312 -6.82 5.61 -15.31
C TYR A 312 -7.40 6.16 -14.00
N THR A 313 -6.56 6.23 -12.98
CA THR A 313 -6.90 6.84 -11.69
C THR A 313 -6.19 8.18 -11.61
N ALA A 314 -6.96 9.26 -11.44
CA ALA A 314 -6.45 10.61 -11.28
C ALA A 314 -5.43 10.68 -10.13
N GLN A 315 -4.22 11.15 -10.43
CA GLN A 315 -3.16 11.33 -9.45
C GLN A 315 -3.20 12.71 -8.79
N MET A 316 -3.71 13.70 -9.53
CA MET A 316 -3.89 15.07 -9.07
C MET A 316 -5.37 15.50 -9.09
N PRO A 317 -5.77 16.51 -8.29
CA PRO A 317 -7.17 16.95 -8.21
C PRO A 317 -7.74 17.53 -9.51
N ASP A 318 -6.89 17.99 -10.42
CA ASP A 318 -7.26 18.53 -11.72
C ASP A 318 -7.42 17.45 -12.81
N GLU A 319 -7.13 16.18 -12.50
CA GLU A 319 -7.25 15.07 -13.43
C GLU A 319 -8.60 14.33 -13.34
N ILE A 320 -8.98 13.62 -14.41
CA ILE A 320 -10.20 12.79 -14.44
C ILE A 320 -9.89 11.30 -14.34
N ASN A 321 -10.78 10.56 -13.67
CA ASN A 321 -10.75 9.09 -13.69
C ASN A 321 -11.37 8.55 -14.98
N THR A 322 -10.80 7.47 -15.52
CA THR A 322 -11.37 6.73 -16.65
C THR A 322 -11.39 5.23 -16.36
N LEU A 323 -12.40 4.54 -16.91
CA LEU A 323 -12.43 3.08 -17.01
C LEU A 323 -12.34 2.70 -18.48
N ALA A 324 -11.74 1.55 -18.78
CA ALA A 324 -11.72 0.99 -20.12
C ALA A 324 -13.16 0.88 -20.67
N GLY A 325 -13.39 1.45 -21.85
CA GLY A 325 -14.70 1.59 -22.48
C GLY A 325 -15.37 2.95 -22.27
N ASP A 326 -14.93 3.77 -21.30
CA ASP A 326 -15.48 5.10 -21.07
C ASP A 326 -15.31 5.99 -22.30
N LYS A 327 -16.31 6.85 -22.55
CA LYS A 327 -16.27 7.83 -23.64
C LYS A 327 -15.75 9.15 -23.10
N VAL A 328 -14.65 9.65 -23.64
CA VAL A 328 -14.00 10.88 -23.23
C VAL A 328 -14.08 11.89 -24.36
N ALA A 329 -14.74 13.02 -24.09
CA ALA A 329 -14.76 14.14 -25.01
C ALA A 329 -13.51 14.99 -24.81
N VAL A 330 -12.55 14.91 -25.74
CA VAL A 330 -11.32 15.69 -25.75
C VAL A 330 -11.66 17.12 -26.16
N LYS A 331 -11.30 18.09 -25.31
CA LYS A 331 -11.51 19.52 -25.56
C LYS A 331 -10.22 20.21 -25.97
N HIS A 332 -9.09 19.78 -25.42
CA HIS A 332 -7.77 20.31 -25.72
C HIS A 332 -6.72 19.20 -25.63
N GLU A 333 -5.73 19.26 -26.50
CA GLU A 333 -4.56 18.38 -26.52
C GLU A 333 -3.32 19.23 -26.28
N TYR A 334 -2.43 18.76 -25.41
CA TYR A 334 -1.13 19.37 -25.13
C TYR A 334 -0.03 18.57 -25.83
N ASP A 335 1.11 19.21 -26.08
CA ASP A 335 2.25 18.63 -26.81
C ASP A 335 3.14 17.71 -25.95
N ASP A 336 2.89 17.66 -24.65
CA ASP A 336 3.56 16.80 -23.66
C ASP A 336 2.88 15.43 -23.48
N GLY A 337 1.85 15.14 -24.29
CA GLY A 337 1.10 13.88 -24.24
C GLY A 337 -0.12 13.91 -23.32
N TRP A 338 -0.47 15.07 -22.76
CA TRP A 338 -1.68 15.25 -21.97
C TRP A 338 -2.83 15.85 -22.79
N GLY A 339 -4.06 15.64 -22.32
CA GLY A 339 -5.26 16.26 -22.85
C GLY A 339 -6.12 16.80 -21.72
N PHE A 340 -6.98 17.77 -22.04
CA PHE A 340 -8.05 18.24 -21.18
C PHE A 340 -9.40 17.94 -21.82
N GLY A 341 -10.36 17.48 -21.03
CA GLY A 341 -11.65 17.06 -21.57
C GLY A 341 -12.61 16.58 -20.50
N MET A 342 -13.63 15.83 -20.93
CA MET A 342 -14.72 15.36 -20.05
C MET A 342 -14.96 13.88 -20.22
N ASN A 343 -14.94 13.12 -19.11
CA ASN A 343 -15.46 11.75 -19.12
C ASN A 343 -16.99 11.81 -19.14
N LEU A 344 -17.60 11.25 -20.17
CA LEU A 344 -19.05 11.31 -20.37
C LEU A 344 -19.84 10.44 -19.39
N ARG A 345 -19.22 9.42 -18.77
CA ARG A 345 -19.82 8.61 -17.72
C ARG A 345 -19.90 9.36 -16.40
N THR A 346 -18.78 9.93 -15.94
CA THR A 346 -18.72 10.63 -14.63
C THR A 346 -19.13 12.09 -14.71
N ARG A 347 -19.16 12.67 -15.92
CA ARG A 347 -19.37 14.10 -16.20
C ARG A 347 -18.31 15.00 -15.54
N GLN A 348 -17.16 14.44 -15.16
CA GLN A 348 -16.03 15.18 -14.62
C GLN A 348 -15.16 15.73 -15.76
N GLU A 349 -14.69 16.95 -15.58
CA GLU A 349 -13.74 17.62 -16.45
C GLU A 349 -12.39 17.74 -15.77
N GLY A 350 -11.32 17.63 -16.56
CA GLY A 350 -9.96 17.65 -16.05
C GLY A 350 -8.96 17.10 -17.06
N SER A 351 -7.71 17.06 -16.62
CA SER A 351 -6.56 16.58 -17.36
C SER A 351 -6.50 15.04 -17.40
N PHE A 352 -5.93 14.47 -18.46
CA PHE A 352 -5.68 13.04 -18.57
C PHE A 352 -4.58 12.74 -19.61
N PRO A 353 -3.83 11.63 -19.48
CA PRO A 353 -2.90 11.18 -20.52
C PRO A 353 -3.63 10.85 -21.82
N LEU A 354 -3.14 11.30 -22.98
CA LEU A 354 -3.78 11.00 -24.28
C LEU A 354 -3.62 9.54 -24.69
N ASP A 355 -2.54 8.87 -24.28
CA ASP A 355 -2.24 7.48 -24.63
C ASP A 355 -3.27 6.46 -24.11
N LEU A 356 -4.11 6.85 -23.14
CA LEU A 356 -5.23 6.03 -22.68
C LEU A 356 -6.37 5.96 -23.69
N LEU A 357 -6.42 6.86 -24.68
CA LEU A 357 -7.51 6.97 -25.64
C LEU A 357 -7.24 6.22 -26.95
N ASP A 358 -8.30 5.65 -27.53
CA ASP A 358 -8.25 5.10 -28.88
C ASP A 358 -7.85 6.18 -29.91
N GLY A 359 -6.91 5.81 -30.79
CA GLY A 359 -6.38 6.72 -31.82
C GLY A 359 -5.19 7.60 -31.40
N PHE A 360 -4.77 7.59 -30.13
CA PHE A 360 -3.61 8.36 -29.64
C PHE A 360 -2.36 7.50 -29.35
N GLY A 361 -2.48 6.18 -29.37
CA GLY A 361 -1.41 5.23 -29.05
C GLY A 361 -0.29 5.03 -30.09
N GLU A 362 -0.24 5.79 -31.19
CA GLU A 362 0.68 5.50 -32.31
C GLU A 362 1.71 6.61 -32.64
N GLN A 363 1.70 7.76 -31.95
CA GLN A 363 2.59 8.88 -32.30
C GLN A 363 3.95 8.95 -31.58
N GLN A 364 4.21 8.13 -30.56
CA GLN A 364 5.50 8.18 -29.85
C GLN A 364 6.63 7.37 -30.49
N MET A 365 6.36 6.53 -31.50
CA MET A 365 7.40 5.76 -32.20
C MET A 365 8.12 6.56 -33.31
N HIS A 366 7.58 7.69 -33.76
CA HIS A 366 8.17 8.45 -34.88
C HIS A 366 9.04 9.66 -34.50
N HIS A 367 9.08 10.07 -33.22
CA HIS A 367 9.82 11.27 -32.80
C HIS A 367 11.20 11.02 -32.15
N GLN A 368 11.66 9.77 -32.04
CA GLN A 368 12.97 9.45 -31.44
C GLN A 368 14.00 8.81 -32.39
N GLN A 369 13.72 8.75 -33.69
CA GLN A 369 14.72 8.38 -34.70
C GLN A 369 14.91 9.50 -35.73
N GLN A 370 15.58 10.58 -35.33
CA GLN A 370 16.38 11.37 -36.26
C GLN A 370 17.82 11.48 -35.76
N PRO A 371 18.79 10.81 -36.39
CA PRO A 371 20.19 11.13 -36.22
C PRO A 371 20.44 12.55 -36.74
N GLN A 372 21.12 13.37 -35.95
CA GLN A 372 21.56 14.70 -36.37
C GLN A 372 22.38 14.60 -37.66
N GLN A 373 21.81 15.07 -38.77
CA GLN A 373 22.57 15.37 -39.97
C GLN A 373 22.64 16.88 -40.15
N HIS A 374 23.87 17.38 -39.97
CA HIS A 374 24.33 18.69 -40.34
C HIS A 374 23.83 19.06 -41.74
N THR A 375 22.95 20.06 -41.82
CA THR A 375 22.55 20.64 -43.08
C THR A 375 23.67 21.52 -43.63
N ARG A 376 24.29 21.10 -44.74
CA ARG A 376 24.77 22.04 -45.75
C ARG A 376 23.84 21.95 -46.94
N SER A 377 23.14 23.05 -47.18
CA SER A 377 22.40 23.38 -48.39
C SER A 377 23.17 23.03 -49.67
N PHE A 378 22.50 22.53 -50.71
CA PHE A 378 22.36 23.19 -52.01
C PHE A 378 21.35 22.41 -52.88
N PRO A 379 20.61 23.07 -53.78
CA PRO A 379 19.37 22.56 -54.36
C PRO A 379 19.60 21.91 -55.73
N SER A 380 18.59 21.18 -56.21
CA SER A 380 17.81 21.57 -57.40
C SER A 380 17.34 20.38 -58.27
N ARG A 381 16.13 20.60 -58.84
CA ARG A 381 15.65 20.14 -60.16
C ARG A 381 15.14 18.70 -60.34
N PHE A 382 13.81 18.66 -60.49
CA PHE A 382 13.06 18.17 -61.68
C PHE A 382 12.80 16.65 -61.84
N PRO A 383 11.77 16.27 -62.64
CA PRO A 383 10.65 15.47 -62.13
C PRO A 383 10.34 14.23 -63.00
N TRP A 384 9.20 13.61 -62.68
CA TRP A 384 8.23 12.95 -63.59
C TRP A 384 8.06 11.43 -63.43
N SER A 385 6.78 11.05 -63.23
CA SER A 385 6.06 9.94 -63.92
C SER A 385 6.37 8.52 -63.50
N LYS A 386 5.46 7.54 -63.60
CA LYS A 386 4.02 7.36 -63.86
C LYS A 386 3.91 5.84 -64.02
N ALA A 387 2.77 5.26 -63.63
CA ALA A 387 2.21 4.01 -64.18
C ALA A 387 3.02 2.71 -63.88
N ALA A 388 2.48 1.50 -63.87
CA ALA A 388 1.17 0.89 -64.03
C ALA A 388 1.40 -0.61 -63.64
N THR A 389 0.56 -1.23 -62.81
CA THR A 389 -0.57 -2.09 -63.19
C THR A 389 -0.19 -3.53 -63.57
N THR A 390 -0.87 -4.50 -62.91
CA THR A 390 -1.22 -5.88 -63.33
C THR A 390 -0.10 -6.90 -63.54
N ALA A 391 -0.28 -8.22 -63.37
CA ALA A 391 -1.33 -9.09 -62.81
C ALA A 391 -0.73 -10.51 -62.72
N ALA A 392 -1.43 -11.35 -61.95
CA ALA A 392 -1.45 -12.82 -61.86
C ALA A 392 -0.73 -13.65 -62.95
N THR A 393 -0.22 -14.83 -62.57
CA THR A 393 -0.78 -16.15 -62.97
C THR A 393 -0.10 -17.31 -62.20
N THR A 394 -0.97 -18.09 -61.56
CA THR A 394 -0.99 -19.54 -61.22
C THR A 394 0.04 -20.48 -61.86
N ALA A 395 0.56 -21.46 -61.09
CA ALA A 395 0.65 -22.89 -61.50
C ALA A 395 1.16 -23.82 -60.37
N THR A 396 0.20 -24.59 -59.85
CA THR A 396 0.11 -26.02 -59.50
C THR A 396 1.32 -27.00 -59.55
N SER A 397 1.20 -27.99 -58.64
CA SER A 397 1.58 -29.43 -58.70
C SER A 397 2.91 -29.82 -58.03
N SER A 398 2.87 -30.56 -56.92
CA SER A 398 2.70 -32.02 -56.77
C SER A 398 4.02 -32.79 -56.88
N ALA A 399 4.55 -33.20 -55.73
CA ALA A 399 5.23 -34.48 -55.49
C ALA A 399 5.19 -34.76 -53.98
#